data_AF-A0A8S8XRE5-F1
#
_entry.id   AF-A0A8S8XRE5-F1
#
_cell.length_a   1.000
_cell.length_b   1.000
_cell.length_c   1.000
_cell.angle_alpha   90.00
_cell.angle_beta   90.00
_cell.angle_gamma   90.00
#
_symmetry.space_group_name_H-M   'P 1'
#
loop_
_entity.id
_entity.type
_entity.pdbx_description
1 polymer ?
#
loop_
_entity_poly.entity_id
_entity_poly.type
_entity_poly.pdbx_seq_one_letter_code
_entity_poly.pdbx_strand_id
1 'polypeptide(L)' 'MGSFLLVGGSSDIGILLTKKLVEGGNKVTLLVRDESRVSDLPEEMVERFVGDANERGAGTGSGPILHNVRRWDD' A
#
# COMPACT_ATOMS: atom_id res chain seq x y z
N MET A 1 -7.04 -15.67 6.01
CA MET A 1 -6.44 -14.36 6.29
C MET A 1 -5.09 -14.31 5.61
N GLY A 2 -4.85 -13.30 4.77
CA GLY A 2 -3.60 -13.10 4.06
C GLY A 2 -3.15 -11.64 4.08
N SER A 3 -1.93 -11.41 3.61
CA SER A 3 -1.34 -10.08 3.41
C SER A 3 -1.10 -9.82 1.93
N PHE A 4 -1.45 -8.62 1.47
CA PHE A 4 -1.38 -8.22 0.06
C PHE A 4 -0.63 -6.90 -0.10
N LEU A 5 0.24 -6.83 -1.11
CA LEU A 5 0.82 -5.57 -1.59
C LEU A 5 0.07 -5.13 -2.85
N LEU A 6 -0.41 -3.89 -2.85
CA LEU A 6 -1.08 -3.27 -3.99
C LEU A 6 -0.30 -2.04 -4.46
N VAL A 7 0.24 -2.14 -5.68
CA VAL A 7 0.90 -1.03 -6.36
C VAL A 7 -0.12 -0.30 -7.22
N GLY A 8 -0.26 1.02 -7.02
CA GLY A 8 -1.30 1.82 -7.68
C GLY A 8 -2.62 1.87 -6.89
N GLY A 9 -2.54 1.79 -5.56
CA GLY A 9 -3.69 1.69 -4.65
C GLY A 9 -4.65 2.88 -4.69
N SER A 10 -4.22 4.05 -5.17
CA SER A 10 -5.05 5.25 -5.28
C SER A 10 -5.90 5.32 -6.57
N SER A 11 -5.78 4.34 -7.47
CA SER A 11 -6.68 4.21 -8.63
C SER A 11 -8.08 3.71 -8.21
N ASP A 12 -9.11 3.97 -9.01
CA ASP A 12 -10.48 3.52 -8.70
C ASP A 12 -10.55 2.01 -8.45
N ILE A 13 -9.86 1.23 -9.29
CA ILE A 13 -9.78 -0.21 -9.16
C ILE A 13 -8.94 -0.65 -7.95
N GLY A 14 -7.86 0.08 -7.64
CA GLY A 14 -7.04 -0.16 -6.45
C GLY A 14 -7.83 0.06 -5.16
N ILE A 15 -8.61 1.14 -5.08
CA ILE A 15 -9.48 1.44 -3.93
C ILE A 15 -10.56 0.37 -3.79
N LEU A 16 -11.23 0.00 -4.90
CA LEU A 16 -12.28 -1.04 -4.89
C LEU A 16 -11.72 -2.40 -4.44
N LEU A 17 -10.56 -2.80 -4.95
CA LEU A 17 -9.91 -4.06 -4.58
C LEU A 17 -9.49 -4.05 -3.11
N THR A 18 -8.95 -2.93 -2.62
CA THR A 18 -8.58 -2.77 -1.22
C THR A 18 -9.78 -2.98 -0.29
N LYS A 19 -10.92 -2.33 -0.59
CA LYS A 19 -12.16 -2.49 0.17
C LYS A 19 -12.59 -3.96 0.23
N LYS A 20 -12.61 -4.65 -0.91
CA LYS A 20 -12.96 -6.08 -0.98
C LYS A 20 -12.02 -6.97 -0.17
N LEU A 21 -10.72 -6.70 -0.20
CA LEU A 21 -9.72 -7.47 0.56
C LEU A 21 -9.88 -7.27 2.07
N VAL A 22 -10.08 -6.02 2.50
CA VAL A 22 -10.32 -5.65 3.90
C VAL A 22 -11.63 -6.26 4.40
N GLU A 23 -12.72 -6.17 3.63
CA GLU A 23 -14.01 -6.83 3.94
C GLU A 23 -13.85 -8.36 4.12
N GLY A 24 -12.93 -8.97 3.37
CA GLY A 24 -12.56 -10.38 3.52
C GLY A 24 -11.63 -10.70 4.70
N GLY A 25 -11.33 -9.72 5.55
CA GLY A 25 -10.44 -9.87 6.71
C GLY A 25 -8.95 -9.91 6.38
N ASN A 26 -8.55 -9.46 5.19
CA ASN A 26 -7.14 -9.44 4.79
C ASN A 26 -6.49 -8.10 5.12
N LYS A 27 -5.18 -8.13 5.35
CA LYS A 27 -4.36 -6.94 5.55
C LYS A 27 -3.74 -6.50 4.23
N VAL A 28 -3.68 -5.20 4.01
CA VAL A 28 -3.26 -4.61 2.74
C VAL A 28 -2.18 -3.57 2.98
N THR A 29 -1.09 -3.64 2.23
CA THR A 29 -0.11 -2.57 2.12
C THR A 29 -0.26 -1.91 0.74
N LEU A 30 -0.48 -0.60 0.71
CA LEU A 30 -0.68 0.19 -0.50
C LEU A 30 0.58 0.98 -0.83
N LEU A 31 1.00 0.94 -2.10
CA LEU A 31 1.84 1.98 -2.68
C LEU A 31 0.96 2.91 -3.51
N VAL A 32 0.91 4.18 -3.10
CA VAL A 32 0.06 5.21 -3.72
C VAL A 32 0.86 6.45 -4.07
N ARG A 33 0.48 7.15 -5.15
CA ARG A 33 1.02 8.48 -5.46
C ARG A 33 0.22 9.61 -4.82
N ASP A 34 -1.10 9.40 -4.68
CA ASP A 34 -2.04 10.38 -4.15
C ASP A 34 -2.72 9.80 -2.91
N GLU A 35 -2.23 10.23 -1.75
CA GLU A 35 -2.69 9.78 -0.44
C GLU A 35 -4.12 10.24 -0.12
N SER A 36 -4.53 11.41 -0.65
CA SER A 36 -5.86 11.99 -0.37
C SER A 36 -7.00 11.08 -0.84
N ARG A 37 -6.74 10.20 -1.80
CA ARG A 37 -7.72 9.25 -2.33
C ARG A 37 -7.94 8.02 -1.45
N VAL A 38 -7.07 7.81 -0.48
CA VAL A 38 -7.06 6.61 0.38
C VAL A 38 -7.06 6.95 1.87
N SER A 39 -7.27 8.21 2.23
CA SER A 39 -7.28 8.71 3.62
C SER A 39 -8.30 8.01 4.52
N ASP A 40 -9.44 7.63 3.94
CA ASP A 40 -10.58 7.09 4.69
C ASP A 40 -10.51 5.57 4.87
N LEU A 41 -9.41 4.93 4.43
CA LEU A 41 -9.22 3.49 4.61
C LEU A 41 -8.80 3.16 6.05
N PRO A 42 -9.25 2.03 6.62
CA PRO A 42 -8.92 1.66 8.00
C PRO A 42 -7.43 1.41 8.21
N GLU A 43 -6.78 2.18 9.07
CA GLU A 43 -5.32 2.08 9.34
C GLU A 43 -4.94 0.76 10.02
N GLU A 44 -5.87 0.11 10.71
CA GLU A 44 -5.66 -1.19 11.35
C GLU A 44 -5.58 -2.36 10.37
N MET A 45 -6.06 -2.16 9.14
CA MET A 45 -6.03 -3.16 8.06
C MET A 45 -5.24 -2.71 6.83
N VAL A 46 -4.92 -1.41 6.74
CA VAL A 46 -4.31 -0.80 5.56
C VAL A 46 -3.10 0.05 5.95
N GLU A 47 -1.92 -0.38 5.50
CA GLU A 47 -0.68 0.38 5.59
C GLU A 47 -0.46 1.13 4.27
N ARG A 48 0.03 2.37 4.32
CA ARG A 48 0.17 3.23 3.14
C ARG A 48 1.62 3.70 2.99
N PHE A 49 2.17 3.50 1.80
CA PHE A 49 3.44 4.07 1.37
C PHE A 49 3.16 5.05 0.24
N VAL A 50 3.62 6.29 0.41
CA VAL A 50 3.45 7.34 -0.60
C VAL A 50 4.70 7.42 -1.47
N GLY A 51 4.51 7.33 -2.79
CA GLY A 51 5.53 7.61 -3.79
C GLY A 51 5.29 6.91 -5.12
N ASP A 52 6.25 7.01 -6.04
CA ASP A 52 6.14 6.46 -7.37
C ASP A 52 6.74 5.05 -7.46
N ALA A 53 5.95 4.07 -7.92
CA ALA A 53 6.42 2.71 -8.17
C ALA A 53 7.52 2.61 -9.25
N ASN A 54 7.59 3.59 -10.15
CA ASN A 54 8.61 3.67 -11.18
C ASN A 54 9.85 4.44 -10.73
N GLU A 55 9.82 5.09 -9.57
CA GLU A 55 11.00 5.76 -9.02
C GLU A 55 11.99 4.73 -8.51
N ARG A 56 13.13 4.69 -9.19
CA ARG A 56 14.33 4.03 -8.68
C ARG A 56 14.86 4.93 -7.57
N GLY A 57 14.81 4.48 -6.31
CA GLY A 57 15.23 5.28 -5.15
C GLY A 57 16.48 6.10 -5.45
N ALA A 58 16.32 7.43 -5.52
CA ALA A 58 17.44 8.33 -5.78
C ALA A 58 18.38 8.23 -4.57
N GLY A 59 19.60 7.74 -4.82
CA GLY A 59 20.51 7.28 -3.78
C GLY A 59 20.74 8.29 -2.65
N THR A 60 20.60 7.82 -1.42
CA THR A 60 21.67 7.71 -0.40
C THR A 60 21.10 6.93 0.79
N GLY A 61 21.14 5.59 0.73
CA GLY A 61 20.93 4.74 1.91
C GLY A 61 19.52 4.25 2.23
N SER A 62 18.46 4.67 1.53
CA SER A 62 17.15 3.99 1.57
C SER A 62 16.88 3.30 0.23
N GLY A 63 16.59 2.00 0.25
CA GLY A 63 16.26 1.23 -0.96
C GLY A 63 14.95 1.70 -1.62
N PRO A 64 14.49 1.03 -2.69
CA PRO A 64 13.14 1.22 -3.22
C PRO A 64 12.10 1.38 -2.11
N ILE A 65 11.06 2.18 -2.31
CA ILE A 65 9.98 2.42 -1.32
C ILE A 65 9.47 1.09 -0.71
N LEU A 66 9.50 0.03 -1.51
CA LEU A 66 9.12 -1.33 -1.12
C LEU A 66 10.10 -2.05 -0.18
N HIS A 67 11.34 -1.59 0.05
CA HIS A 67 12.26 -2.20 1.03
C HIS A 67 11.78 -2.04 2.48
N ASN A 68 10.92 -1.06 2.74
CA ASN A 68 10.33 -0.86 4.05
C ASN A 68 9.02 -1.64 4.24
N VAL A 69 8.50 -2.26 3.17
CA VAL A 69 7.31 -3.11 3.24
C VAL A 69 7.69 -4.44 3.91
N ARG A 70 7.06 -4.73 5.04
CA ARG A 70 7.22 -6.00 5.76
C ARG A 70 5.93 -6.79 5.71
N ARG A 71 5.97 -8.09 6.05
CA ARG A 71 4.71 -8.77 6.35
C ARG A 71 4.15 -8.18 7.64
N TRP A 72 2.84 -8.14 7.71
CA TRP A 72 2.11 -7.74 8.90
C TRP A 72 2.29 -8.68 10.11
N ASP A 73 2.92 -9.83 9.89
CA ASP A 73 3.16 -10.86 10.91
C ASP A 73 4.67 -11.05 11.22
N ASP A 74 5.53 -10.15 10.70
CA ASP A 74 6.97 -10.06 11.05
C ASP A 74 7.19 -9.17 12.28
#